data_AF-A0A2B0W9R1-F1
#
_entry.id   AF-A0A2B0W9R1-F1
#
_cell.length_a   1.000
_cell.length_b   1.000
_cell.length_c   1.000
_cell.angle_alpha   90.00
_cell.angle_beta   90.00
_cell.angle_gamma   90.00
#
_symmetry.space_group_name_H-M   'P 1'
#
loop_
_entity.id
_entity.type
_entity.pdbx_description
1 polymer ?
#
loop_
_entity_poly.entity_id
_entity_poly.type
_entity_poly.pdbx_seq_one_letter_code
_entity_poly.pdbx_strand_id
1 'polypeptide(L)'
;MYEIARWELDSLYSNEDILSPILELKEQFFVTKDIGILSKLIQAIEKAEYYLYCRSAEESVVSDITRLTVKVKELKSEVQQVILQSEVEITNNTRLLKDELHAWENMYIQLRNRIEIEHNNKQLSFGQANHIAMNSDNEKERLEVFESLTCALHKGKEIFATVLNQIGRLRNTKSNELEDREILAGSLHTNGISETVILQMWNAAEENLDKLVSALNVYKKGRASITWHELMTVKENNEAIIPFSVAVQNIYDALKNIDKELAEFARNAIESGWIDAEPRENKPPGGFCAPFFSEKESRISMRYDGSIDSVRVLAHELGHAWHFYNMSFEQSSSFLDDYLPMSTAESASIFFETTLINYLIQTTDSIDMKKSLLSWKIRNCFNYVMAIRASFEFEKNFYEKCKESPLSADEIEKLSIAAQEKAYGNALSEYQPFVWMKYVQFYIADVPFYNYPYTFGYLVSFSLLKIAQESKSTFHLKYKEFLRETGKFPVEELMKKHFEIDIMSYEFWDKAFRQISKDIDVYLQLM
;
A
#
# COMPACT_ATOMS: atom_id res chain seq x y z
N MET A 1 7.67 13.17 27.25
CA MET A 1 8.62 12.34 26.48
C MET A 1 8.08 10.93 26.51
N TYR A 2 7.26 10.55 25.52
CA TYR A 2 6.74 9.19 25.41
C TYR A 2 7.87 8.29 24.93
N GLU A 3 8.24 7.26 25.71
CA GLU A 3 9.33 6.33 25.35
C GLU A 3 8.99 5.49 24.11
N ILE A 4 7.70 5.25 23.84
CA ILE A 4 7.10 4.74 22.59
C ILE A 4 5.57 4.81 22.76
N ALA A 5 4.81 5.15 21.70
CA ALA A 5 3.36 5.30 21.78
C ALA A 5 2.62 3.95 21.78
N ARG A 6 1.51 3.87 22.55
CA ARG A 6 0.54 2.76 22.57
C ARG A 6 -0.86 3.32 22.33
N TRP A 7 -1.76 2.49 21.83
CA TRP A 7 -3.16 2.88 21.63
C TRP A 7 -3.88 3.17 22.94
N GLU A 8 -4.84 4.10 22.87
CA GLU A 8 -5.97 4.18 23.79
C GLU A 8 -7.26 3.76 23.05
N LEU A 9 -7.51 2.45 22.94
CA LEU A 9 -8.71 1.92 22.26
C LEU A 9 -9.98 2.02 23.12
N ASP A 10 -9.85 1.99 24.45
CA ASP A 10 -10.98 2.04 25.40
C ASP A 10 -11.80 3.34 25.30
N SER A 11 -11.23 4.41 24.73
CA SER A 11 -11.95 5.67 24.50
C SER A 11 -13.02 5.58 23.40
N LEU A 12 -12.93 4.60 22.49
CA LEU A 12 -13.82 4.47 21.34
C LEU A 12 -15.16 3.81 21.69
N TYR A 13 -15.17 2.89 22.66
CA TYR A 13 -16.37 2.23 23.17
C TYR A 13 -16.35 2.22 24.69
N SER A 14 -17.28 2.96 25.31
CA SER A 14 -17.41 3.09 26.77
C SER A 14 -18.11 1.90 27.44
N ASN A 15 -18.79 1.05 26.65
CA ASN A 15 -19.50 -0.17 27.07
C ASN A 15 -19.06 -1.34 26.18
N GLU A 16 -19.10 -2.57 26.70
CA GLU A 16 -18.87 -3.80 25.91
C GLU A 16 -19.91 -4.03 24.79
N ASP A 17 -21.02 -3.28 24.78
CA ASP A 17 -22.10 -3.45 23.81
C ASP A 17 -21.87 -2.65 22.51
N ILE A 18 -21.23 -3.30 21.55
CA ILE A 18 -20.93 -2.77 20.21
C ILE A 18 -22.15 -2.90 19.27
N LEU A 19 -23.02 -3.89 19.48
CA LEU A 19 -24.01 -4.31 18.48
C LEU A 19 -25.36 -3.61 18.61
N SER A 20 -25.85 -3.35 19.83
CA SER A 20 -27.19 -2.78 20.02
C SER A 20 -27.39 -1.43 19.29
N PRO A 21 -26.46 -0.47 19.34
CA PRO A 21 -26.62 0.80 18.60
C PRO A 21 -26.72 0.61 17.08
N ILE A 22 -25.99 -0.37 16.53
CA ILE A 22 -26.03 -0.70 15.10
C ILE A 22 -27.38 -1.30 14.73
N LEU A 23 -27.90 -2.22 15.55
CA LEU A 23 -29.19 -2.86 15.32
C LEU A 23 -30.35 -1.86 15.39
N GLU A 24 -30.32 -0.92 16.34
CA GLU A 24 -31.32 0.15 16.44
C GLU A 24 -31.31 1.06 15.20
N LEU A 25 -30.13 1.49 14.74
CA LEU A 25 -29.99 2.29 13.51
C LEU A 25 -30.47 1.52 12.28
N LYS A 26 -30.18 0.21 12.21
CA LYS A 26 -30.67 -0.68 11.16
C LYS A 26 -32.19 -0.72 11.15
N GLU A 27 -32.84 -1.00 12.27
CA GLU A 27 -34.31 -1.02 12.35
C GLU A 27 -34.92 0.31 11.92
N GLN A 28 -34.38 1.43 12.42
CA GLN A 28 -34.83 2.77 12.04
C GLN A 28 -34.66 3.04 10.54
N PHE A 29 -33.53 2.65 9.94
CA PHE A 29 -33.29 2.83 8.51
C PHE A 29 -34.26 1.98 7.68
N PHE A 30 -34.49 0.72 8.07
CA PHE A 30 -35.38 -0.18 7.32
C PHE A 30 -36.84 0.30 7.32
N VAL A 31 -37.25 1.02 8.37
CA VAL A 31 -38.58 1.64 8.48
C VAL A 31 -38.67 2.97 7.72
N THR A 32 -37.69 3.86 7.90
CA THR A 32 -37.76 5.26 7.42
C THR A 32 -37.19 5.46 6.02
N LYS A 33 -36.22 4.64 5.61
CA LYS A 33 -35.40 4.82 4.41
C LYS A 33 -34.68 6.18 4.34
N ASP A 34 -34.42 6.80 5.49
CA ASP A 34 -33.72 8.09 5.58
C ASP A 34 -32.22 7.94 5.33
N ILE A 35 -31.68 8.80 4.45
CA ILE A 35 -30.26 8.80 4.04
C ILE A 35 -29.34 9.21 5.20
N GLY A 36 -29.78 10.13 6.07
CA GLY A 36 -29.01 10.54 7.24
C GLY A 36 -28.86 9.41 8.26
N ILE A 37 -29.91 8.59 8.43
CA ILE A 37 -29.87 7.38 9.26
C ILE A 37 -28.98 6.31 8.61
N LEU A 38 -29.05 6.13 7.28
CA LEU A 38 -28.13 5.23 6.56
C LEU A 38 -26.66 5.60 6.77
N SER A 39 -26.32 6.88 6.64
CA SER A 39 -24.95 7.35 6.85
C SER A 39 -24.45 7.05 8.27
N LYS A 40 -25.30 7.26 9.29
CA LYS A 40 -24.98 6.90 10.69
C LYS A 40 -24.81 5.39 10.88
N LEU A 41 -25.67 4.59 10.23
CA LEU A 41 -25.60 3.14 10.28
C LEU A 41 -24.28 2.63 9.69
N ILE A 42 -23.89 3.13 8.51
CA ILE A 42 -22.61 2.80 7.86
C ILE A 42 -21.44 3.14 8.78
N GLN A 43 -21.40 4.38 9.30
CA GLN A 43 -20.33 4.80 10.21
C GLN A 43 -20.25 3.94 11.48
N ALA A 44 -21.39 3.52 12.04
CA ALA A 44 -21.42 2.66 13.21
C ALA A 44 -20.89 1.24 12.91
N ILE A 45 -21.20 0.70 11.72
CA ILE A 45 -20.68 -0.60 11.26
C ILE A 45 -19.17 -0.52 11.03
N GLU A 46 -18.69 0.51 10.32
CA GLU A 46 -17.26 0.70 10.05
C GLU A 46 -16.47 0.91 11.34
N LYS A 47 -16.98 1.74 12.25
CA LYS A 47 -16.37 1.94 13.57
C LYS A 47 -16.22 0.61 14.31
N ALA A 48 -17.25 -0.24 14.30
CA ALA A 48 -17.18 -1.56 14.94
C ALA A 48 -16.18 -2.49 14.25
N GLU A 49 -16.17 -2.50 12.91
CA GLU A 49 -15.25 -3.32 12.11
C GLU A 49 -13.79 -2.95 12.38
N TYR A 50 -13.45 -1.65 12.29
CA TYR A 50 -12.11 -1.14 12.54
C TYR A 50 -11.69 -1.27 14.00
N TYR A 51 -12.61 -1.09 14.96
CA TYR A 51 -12.32 -1.32 16.37
C TYR A 51 -11.95 -2.79 16.63
N LEU A 52 -12.74 -3.73 16.12
CA LEU A 52 -12.46 -5.16 16.27
C LEU A 52 -11.17 -5.56 15.54
N TYR A 53 -10.88 -4.94 14.39
CA TYR A 53 -9.62 -5.12 13.69
C TYR A 53 -8.43 -4.66 14.56
N CYS A 54 -8.49 -3.45 15.13
CA CYS A 54 -7.45 -2.94 16.04
C CYS A 54 -7.28 -3.85 17.26
N ARG A 55 -8.37 -4.32 17.87
CA ARG A 55 -8.30 -5.26 19.00
C ARG A 55 -7.65 -6.59 18.65
N SER A 56 -7.94 -7.13 17.47
CA SER A 56 -7.29 -8.37 17.01
C SER A 56 -5.80 -8.19 16.68
N ALA A 57 -5.35 -6.96 16.40
CA ALA A 57 -3.94 -6.62 16.25
C ALA A 57 -3.22 -6.41 17.60
N GLU A 58 -3.94 -6.01 18.66
CA GLU A 58 -3.40 -5.83 20.02
C GLU A 58 -3.30 -7.16 20.78
N GLU A 59 -4.33 -8.00 20.71
CA GLU A 59 -4.47 -9.22 21.50
C GLU A 59 -4.34 -10.49 20.63
N SER A 60 -3.67 -11.53 21.15
CA SER A 60 -3.52 -12.84 20.47
C SER A 60 -4.79 -13.73 20.49
N VAL A 61 -5.98 -13.11 20.38
CA VAL A 61 -7.35 -13.67 20.34
C VAL A 61 -7.97 -14.09 21.68
N VAL A 62 -9.08 -13.41 22.02
CA VAL A 62 -10.18 -13.89 22.87
C VAL A 62 -11.32 -14.30 21.94
N SER A 63 -11.86 -15.51 22.07
CA SER A 63 -12.89 -16.10 21.17
C SER A 63 -14.11 -15.21 20.90
N ASP A 64 -14.39 -14.27 21.80
CA ASP A 64 -15.49 -13.31 21.68
C ASP A 64 -15.28 -12.26 20.58
N ILE A 65 -14.04 -11.82 20.34
CA ILE A 65 -13.72 -10.86 19.27
C ILE A 65 -14.07 -11.45 17.91
N THR A 66 -13.65 -12.69 17.64
CA THR A 66 -13.93 -13.37 16.36
C THR A 66 -15.43 -13.47 16.09
N ARG A 67 -16.22 -13.83 17.12
CA ARG A 67 -17.68 -13.92 17.00
C ARG A 67 -18.32 -12.57 16.69
N LEU A 68 -17.85 -11.50 17.33
CA LEU A 68 -18.33 -10.14 17.06
C LEU A 68 -17.94 -9.69 15.64
N THR A 69 -16.72 -9.96 15.19
CA THR A 69 -16.26 -9.62 13.83
C THR A 69 -17.13 -10.27 12.77
N VAL A 70 -17.49 -11.54 12.93
CA VAL A 70 -18.39 -12.24 12.00
C VAL A 70 -19.74 -11.53 11.93
N LYS A 71 -20.35 -11.22 13.08
CA LYS A 71 -21.65 -10.53 13.12
C LYS A 71 -21.62 -9.15 12.49
N VAL A 72 -20.56 -8.36 12.72
CA VAL A 72 -20.41 -7.03 12.11
C VAL A 72 -20.28 -7.15 10.59
N LYS A 73 -19.52 -8.13 10.09
CA LYS A 73 -19.40 -8.41 8.65
C LYS A 73 -20.71 -8.86 8.01
N GLU A 74 -21.50 -9.68 8.71
CA GLU A 74 -22.85 -10.05 8.28
C GLU A 74 -23.75 -8.82 8.18
N LEU A 75 -23.76 -7.94 9.19
CA LEU A 75 -24.51 -6.68 9.17
C LEU A 75 -24.08 -5.75 8.03
N LYS A 76 -22.76 -5.60 7.80
CA LYS A 76 -22.21 -4.84 6.65
C LYS A 76 -22.76 -5.39 5.34
N SER A 77 -22.69 -6.71 5.16
CA SER A 77 -23.17 -7.39 3.96
C SER A 77 -24.68 -7.20 3.72
N GLU A 78 -25.49 -7.30 4.79
CA GLU A 78 -26.93 -7.04 4.72
C GLU A 78 -27.25 -5.59 4.32
N VAL A 79 -26.56 -4.61 4.91
CA VAL A 79 -26.75 -3.20 4.59
C VAL A 79 -26.29 -2.89 3.16
N GLN A 80 -25.13 -3.42 2.74
CA GLN A 80 -24.67 -3.31 1.35
C GLN A 80 -25.69 -3.89 0.37
N GLN A 81 -26.28 -5.06 0.66
CA GLN A 81 -27.33 -5.63 -0.18
C GLN A 81 -28.57 -4.75 -0.27
N VAL A 82 -28.96 -4.05 0.79
CA VAL A 82 -30.10 -3.13 0.74
C VAL A 82 -29.78 -1.87 -0.07
N ILE A 83 -28.57 -1.32 0.06
CA ILE A 83 -28.09 -0.20 -0.76
C ILE A 83 -28.08 -0.60 -2.24
N LEU A 84 -27.59 -1.81 -2.54
CA LEU A 84 -27.51 -2.36 -3.89
C LEU A 84 -28.87 -2.86 -4.42
N GLN A 85 -29.82 -3.28 -3.59
CA GLN A 85 -31.18 -3.61 -4.06
C GLN A 85 -31.97 -2.37 -4.52
N SER A 86 -31.54 -1.16 -4.18
CA SER A 86 -31.97 0.08 -4.85
C SER A 86 -31.27 0.35 -6.18
N GLU A 87 -30.15 -0.34 -6.48
CA GLU A 87 -29.34 -0.23 -7.69
C GLU A 87 -28.92 -1.63 -8.20
N VAL A 88 -29.83 -2.30 -8.92
CA VAL A 88 -29.65 -3.58 -9.65
C VAL A 88 -29.65 -4.86 -8.77
N GLU A 89 -30.46 -5.85 -9.18
CA GLU A 89 -30.44 -7.22 -8.61
C GLU A 89 -29.03 -7.82 -8.73
N ILE A 90 -28.30 -7.91 -7.60
CA ILE A 90 -27.11 -8.76 -7.51
C ILE A 90 -27.56 -10.19 -7.81
N THR A 91 -27.26 -10.68 -9.00
CA THR A 91 -27.60 -12.05 -9.38
C THR A 91 -26.85 -13.04 -8.49
N ASN A 92 -27.45 -14.20 -8.20
CA ASN A 92 -26.80 -15.28 -7.42
C ASN A 92 -25.41 -15.66 -7.97
N ASN A 93 -25.17 -15.46 -9.26
CA ASN A 93 -23.90 -15.78 -9.93
C ASN A 93 -22.75 -14.86 -9.47
N THR A 94 -23.00 -13.56 -9.30
CA THR A 94 -21.96 -12.60 -8.83
C THR A 94 -21.48 -12.95 -7.42
N ARG A 95 -22.40 -13.33 -6.54
CA ARG A 95 -22.07 -13.76 -5.18
C ARG A 95 -21.23 -15.04 -5.17
N LEU A 96 -21.63 -16.04 -5.95
CA LEU A 96 -20.90 -17.30 -6.06
C LEU A 96 -19.46 -17.09 -6.57
N LEU A 97 -19.27 -16.23 -7.57
CA LEU A 97 -17.93 -15.90 -8.09
C LEU A 97 -17.07 -15.21 -7.03
N LYS A 98 -17.64 -14.28 -6.26
CA LYS A 98 -16.94 -13.62 -5.15
C LYS A 98 -16.50 -14.63 -4.09
N ASP A 99 -17.42 -15.50 -3.65
CA ASP A 99 -17.12 -16.55 -2.67
C ASP A 99 -16.02 -17.50 -3.18
N GLU A 100 -16.05 -17.86 -4.47
CA GLU A 100 -15.05 -18.73 -5.07
C GLU A 100 -13.67 -18.06 -5.17
N LEU A 101 -13.60 -16.78 -5.57
CA LEU A 101 -12.35 -16.00 -5.56
C LEU A 101 -11.71 -15.97 -4.16
N HIS A 102 -12.50 -15.70 -3.13
CA HIS A 102 -12.03 -15.72 -1.73
C HIS A 102 -11.59 -17.12 -1.28
N ALA A 103 -12.23 -18.18 -1.75
CA ALA A 103 -11.80 -19.54 -1.46
C ALA A 103 -10.40 -19.83 -2.04
N TRP A 104 -10.11 -19.36 -3.26
CA TRP A 104 -8.79 -19.51 -3.88
C TRP A 104 -7.72 -18.62 -3.25
N GLU A 105 -8.06 -17.40 -2.82
CA GLU A 105 -7.17 -16.56 -2.00
C GLU A 105 -6.81 -17.27 -0.69
N ASN A 106 -7.80 -17.82 0.02
CA ASN A 106 -7.58 -18.57 1.24
C ASN A 106 -6.71 -19.82 1.01
N MET A 107 -6.88 -20.49 -0.14
CA MET A 107 -6.03 -21.61 -0.54
C MET A 107 -4.58 -21.16 -0.73
N TYR A 108 -4.34 -20.02 -1.40
CA TYR A 108 -3.00 -19.42 -1.51
C TYR A 108 -2.38 -19.16 -0.12
N ILE A 109 -3.13 -18.52 0.79
CA ILE A 109 -2.64 -18.21 2.15
C ILE A 109 -2.26 -19.50 2.88
N GLN A 110 -3.10 -20.54 2.82
CA GLN A 110 -2.82 -21.84 3.44
C GLN A 110 -1.59 -22.51 2.83
N LEU A 111 -1.45 -22.49 1.51
CA LEU A 111 -0.29 -23.05 0.82
C LEU A 111 1.00 -22.33 1.23
N ARG A 112 0.99 -21.00 1.23
CA ARG A 112 2.14 -20.17 1.65
C ARG A 112 2.54 -20.45 3.09
N ASN A 113 1.57 -20.58 3.99
CA ASN A 113 1.83 -20.86 5.41
C ASN A 113 2.39 -22.27 5.66
N ARG A 114 2.21 -23.21 4.71
CA ARG A 114 2.76 -24.58 4.77
C ARG A 114 4.15 -24.70 4.16
N ILE A 115 4.70 -23.64 3.55
CA ILE A 115 6.07 -23.68 3.03
C ILE A 115 7.02 -23.68 4.24
N GLU A 116 7.74 -24.79 4.38
CA GLU A 116 8.81 -24.96 5.36
C GLU A 116 10.17 -24.95 4.65
N ILE A 117 11.11 -24.19 5.21
CA ILE A 117 12.48 -24.06 4.71
C ILE A 117 13.42 -24.58 5.78
N GLU A 118 14.17 -25.63 5.45
CA GLU A 118 15.20 -26.17 6.34
C GLU A 118 16.50 -25.37 6.18
N HIS A 119 17.03 -24.83 7.28
CA HIS A 119 18.32 -24.16 7.31
C HIS A 119 19.01 -24.41 8.67
N ASN A 120 20.27 -24.89 8.65
CA ASN A 120 21.05 -25.18 9.86
C ASN A 120 20.31 -26.07 10.90
N ASN A 121 19.65 -27.14 10.44
CA ASN A 121 18.83 -28.06 11.25
C ASN A 121 17.64 -27.39 11.97
N LYS A 122 17.23 -26.19 11.53
CA LYS A 122 16.01 -25.50 11.98
C LYS A 122 15.03 -25.41 10.83
N GLN A 123 13.74 -25.54 11.17
CA GLN A 123 12.65 -25.26 10.24
C GLN A 123 12.25 -23.79 10.36
N LEU A 124 12.28 -23.08 9.24
CA LEU A 124 11.86 -21.69 9.12
C LEU A 124 10.54 -21.63 8.36
N SER A 125 9.61 -20.79 8.82
CA SER A 125 8.43 -20.44 8.03
C SER A 125 8.84 -19.61 6.81
N PHE A 126 7.96 -19.53 5.79
CA PHE A 126 8.16 -18.62 4.65
C PHE A 126 8.54 -17.20 5.08
N GLY A 127 7.83 -16.63 6.06
CA GLY A 127 8.07 -15.27 6.53
C GLY A 127 9.44 -15.09 7.17
N GLN A 128 9.85 -16.03 8.02
CA GLN A 128 11.16 -16.03 8.66
C GLN A 128 12.29 -16.18 7.64
N ALA A 129 12.17 -17.16 6.73
CA ALA A 129 13.17 -17.39 5.70
C ALA A 129 13.29 -16.18 4.76
N ASN A 130 12.17 -15.61 4.31
CA ASN A 130 12.18 -14.41 3.48
C ASN A 130 12.81 -13.21 4.21
N HIS A 131 12.53 -13.04 5.51
CA HIS A 131 13.15 -11.98 6.30
C HIS A 131 14.67 -12.15 6.40
N ILE A 132 15.16 -13.35 6.72
CA ILE A 132 16.60 -13.65 6.82
C ILE A 132 17.27 -13.48 5.45
N ALA A 133 16.67 -14.03 4.39
CA ALA A 133 17.14 -13.94 3.01
C ALA A 133 17.26 -12.50 2.49
N MET A 134 16.53 -11.54 3.06
CA MET A 134 16.57 -10.14 2.62
C MET A 134 17.32 -9.22 3.60
N ASN A 135 17.41 -9.57 4.89
CA ASN A 135 17.83 -8.62 5.91
C ASN A 135 18.99 -9.09 6.81
N SER A 136 19.43 -10.35 6.73
CA SER A 136 20.56 -10.81 7.56
C SER A 136 21.83 -10.00 7.26
N ASP A 137 22.50 -9.56 8.32
CA ASP A 137 23.81 -8.90 8.28
C ASP A 137 24.91 -9.86 7.79
N ASN A 138 24.71 -11.16 7.97
CA ASN A 138 25.62 -12.18 7.46
C ASN A 138 25.27 -12.51 6.00
N GLU A 139 26.10 -12.02 5.07
CA GLU A 139 25.93 -12.26 3.63
C GLU A 139 25.85 -13.74 3.26
N LYS A 140 26.65 -14.59 3.91
CA LYS A 140 26.64 -16.04 3.63
C LYS A 140 25.30 -16.65 4.04
N GLU A 141 24.84 -16.36 5.26
CA GLU A 141 23.53 -16.84 5.74
C GLU A 141 22.40 -16.33 4.84
N ARG A 142 22.46 -15.06 4.45
CA ARG A 142 21.48 -14.43 3.58
C ARG A 142 21.35 -15.16 2.24
N LEU A 143 22.47 -15.49 1.59
CA LEU A 143 22.50 -16.21 0.31
C LEU A 143 22.04 -17.67 0.47
N GLU A 144 22.52 -18.38 1.49
CA GLU A 144 22.13 -19.78 1.75
C GLU A 144 20.62 -19.92 2.00
N VAL A 145 20.03 -19.00 2.77
CA VAL A 145 18.58 -18.99 3.02
C VAL A 145 17.80 -18.56 1.77
N PHE A 146 18.31 -17.63 0.96
CA PHE A 146 17.69 -17.24 -0.31
C PHE A 146 17.62 -18.40 -1.30
N GLU A 147 18.69 -19.18 -1.43
CA GLU A 147 18.72 -20.40 -2.25
C GLU A 147 17.75 -21.45 -1.73
N SER A 148 17.76 -21.69 -0.40
CA SER A 148 16.88 -22.67 0.25
C SER A 148 15.40 -22.31 0.06
N LEU A 149 15.05 -21.03 0.22
CA LEU A 149 13.71 -20.50 -0.05
C LEU A 149 13.33 -20.68 -1.52
N THR A 150 14.24 -20.39 -2.45
CA THR A 150 14.00 -20.55 -3.89
C THR A 150 13.76 -22.02 -4.25
N CYS A 151 14.51 -22.95 -3.66
CA CYS A 151 14.29 -24.39 -3.83
C CYS A 151 12.92 -24.84 -3.29
N ALA A 152 12.52 -24.36 -2.10
CA ALA A 152 11.22 -24.67 -1.52
C ALA A 152 10.05 -24.18 -2.38
N LEU A 153 10.17 -22.95 -2.92
CA LEU A 153 9.18 -22.40 -3.86
C LEU A 153 9.12 -23.22 -5.15
N HIS A 154 10.28 -23.59 -5.72
CA HIS A 154 10.32 -24.42 -6.91
C HIS A 154 9.60 -25.76 -6.72
N LYS A 155 9.73 -26.41 -5.56
CA LYS A 155 9.01 -27.67 -5.25
C LYS A 155 7.49 -27.49 -5.21
N GLY A 156 6.99 -26.32 -4.82
CA GLY A 156 5.56 -26.00 -4.73
C GLY A 156 4.97 -25.34 -5.97
N LYS A 157 5.76 -25.03 -7.00
CA LYS A 157 5.34 -24.15 -8.10
C LYS A 157 4.06 -24.60 -8.82
N GLU A 158 3.87 -25.91 -9.03
CA GLU A 158 2.71 -26.42 -9.79
C GLU A 158 1.37 -26.14 -9.11
N ILE A 159 1.29 -26.27 -7.78
CA ILE A 159 0.04 -26.02 -7.06
C ILE A 159 -0.27 -24.52 -6.97
N PHE A 160 0.76 -23.67 -6.81
CA PHE A 160 0.56 -22.21 -6.86
C PHE A 160 0.12 -21.77 -8.25
N ALA A 161 0.70 -22.33 -9.31
CA ALA A 161 0.30 -22.05 -10.69
C ALA A 161 -1.17 -22.43 -10.91
N THR A 162 -1.60 -23.57 -10.36
CA THR A 162 -3.01 -23.97 -10.40
C THR A 162 -3.90 -22.92 -9.75
N VAL A 163 -3.59 -22.49 -8.51
CA VAL A 163 -4.39 -21.48 -7.79
C VAL A 163 -4.43 -20.14 -8.55
N LEU A 164 -3.29 -19.66 -9.05
CA LEU A 164 -3.23 -18.40 -9.79
C LEU A 164 -4.04 -18.46 -11.10
N ASN A 165 -3.98 -19.58 -11.83
CA ASN A 165 -4.83 -19.80 -13.02
C ASN A 165 -6.33 -19.81 -12.68
N GLN A 166 -6.75 -20.38 -11.56
CA GLN A 166 -8.16 -20.37 -11.15
C GLN A 166 -8.64 -18.94 -10.86
N ILE A 167 -7.83 -18.16 -10.14
CA ILE A 167 -8.12 -16.75 -9.89
C ILE A 167 -8.18 -15.96 -11.20
N GLY A 168 -7.21 -16.15 -12.10
CA GLY A 168 -7.19 -15.52 -13.42
C GLY A 168 -8.44 -15.85 -14.24
N ARG A 169 -8.84 -17.14 -14.28
CA ARG A 169 -10.07 -17.58 -14.95
C ARG A 169 -11.30 -16.91 -14.36
N LEU A 170 -11.46 -16.92 -13.04
CA LEU A 170 -12.64 -16.35 -12.37
C LEU A 170 -12.73 -14.84 -12.57
N ARG A 171 -11.61 -14.11 -12.52
CA ARG A 171 -11.56 -12.67 -12.83
C ARG A 171 -11.94 -12.41 -14.29
N ASN A 172 -11.43 -13.20 -15.24
CA ASN A 172 -11.81 -13.10 -16.65
C ASN A 172 -13.30 -13.40 -16.87
N THR A 173 -13.85 -14.43 -16.22
CA THR A 173 -15.29 -14.74 -16.28
C THR A 173 -16.13 -13.58 -15.74
N LYS A 174 -15.76 -13.02 -14.57
CA LYS A 174 -16.43 -11.85 -14.00
C LYS A 174 -16.40 -10.64 -14.96
N SER A 175 -15.21 -10.35 -15.50
CA SER A 175 -14.95 -9.27 -16.44
C SER A 175 -15.78 -9.39 -17.74
N ASN A 176 -15.86 -10.60 -18.33
CA ASN A 176 -16.55 -10.83 -19.60
C ASN A 176 -18.07 -11.00 -19.46
N GLU A 177 -18.54 -11.77 -18.46
CA GLU A 177 -19.95 -12.19 -18.40
C GLU A 177 -20.82 -11.27 -17.56
N LEU A 178 -20.23 -10.50 -16.63
CA LEU A 178 -20.98 -9.66 -15.69
C LEU A 178 -20.75 -8.16 -15.88
N GLU A 179 -19.54 -7.77 -16.28
CA GLU A 179 -19.15 -6.35 -16.27
C GLU A 179 -18.94 -5.74 -17.67
N ASP A 180 -18.85 -6.57 -18.72
CA ASP A 180 -18.52 -6.17 -20.10
C ASP A 180 -17.35 -5.16 -20.15
N ARG A 181 -16.32 -5.42 -19.33
CA ARG A 181 -15.20 -4.51 -19.10
C ARG A 181 -13.94 -5.30 -18.76
N GLU A 182 -12.81 -4.99 -19.38
CA GLU A 182 -11.52 -5.62 -19.06
C GLU A 182 -11.11 -5.43 -17.60
N ILE A 183 -10.43 -6.44 -17.01
CA ILE A 183 -9.96 -6.42 -15.61
C ILE A 183 -9.18 -5.14 -15.29
N LEU A 184 -8.28 -4.71 -16.18
CA LEU A 184 -7.50 -3.48 -15.98
C LEU A 184 -8.40 -2.25 -15.96
N ALA A 185 -9.32 -2.11 -16.91
CA ALA A 185 -10.27 -0.99 -16.93
C ALA A 185 -11.16 -0.97 -15.67
N GLY A 186 -11.52 -2.13 -15.12
CA GLY A 186 -12.18 -2.25 -13.82
C GLY A 186 -11.32 -1.68 -12.68
N SER A 187 -10.06 -2.11 -12.59
CA SER A 187 -9.11 -1.64 -11.56
C SER A 187 -8.82 -0.13 -11.66
N LEU A 188 -8.68 0.39 -12.89
CA LEU A 188 -8.49 1.83 -13.13
C LEU A 188 -9.71 2.64 -12.67
N HIS A 189 -10.91 2.15 -12.97
CA HIS A 189 -12.15 2.78 -12.54
C HIS A 189 -12.29 2.83 -11.00
N THR A 190 -12.03 1.72 -10.30
CA THR A 190 -12.05 1.70 -8.82
C THR A 190 -10.97 2.60 -8.22
N ASN A 191 -9.89 2.85 -8.97
CA ASN A 191 -8.84 3.79 -8.61
C ASN A 191 -9.11 5.24 -9.06
N GLY A 192 -10.26 5.49 -9.70
CA GLY A 192 -10.68 6.82 -10.14
C GLY A 192 -9.79 7.41 -11.23
N ILE A 193 -9.06 6.60 -12.00
CA ILE A 193 -8.16 7.08 -13.06
C ILE A 193 -8.53 6.50 -14.42
N SER A 194 -8.22 7.22 -15.50
CA SER A 194 -8.40 6.72 -16.87
C SER A 194 -7.20 5.92 -17.40
N GLU A 195 -7.42 5.18 -18.48
CA GLU A 195 -6.36 4.48 -19.23
C GLU A 195 -5.26 5.42 -19.73
N THR A 196 -5.62 6.65 -20.09
CA THR A 196 -4.65 7.66 -20.51
C THR A 196 -3.67 8.00 -19.39
N VAL A 197 -4.17 8.14 -18.15
CA VAL A 197 -3.36 8.47 -16.98
C VAL A 197 -2.31 7.37 -16.74
N ILE A 198 -2.73 6.11 -16.68
CA ILE A 198 -1.81 4.99 -16.45
C ILE A 198 -0.82 4.82 -17.62
N LEU A 199 -1.28 5.03 -18.86
CA LEU A 199 -0.43 4.96 -20.05
C LEU A 199 0.67 6.01 -20.01
N GLN A 200 0.33 7.28 -19.73
CA GLN A 200 1.33 8.34 -19.69
C GLN A 200 2.29 8.20 -18.50
N MET A 201 1.82 7.70 -17.37
CA MET A 201 2.68 7.37 -16.23
C MET A 201 3.76 6.35 -16.62
N TRP A 202 3.36 5.25 -17.30
CA TRP A 202 4.31 4.23 -17.73
C TRP A 202 5.19 4.66 -18.92
N ASN A 203 4.68 5.49 -19.83
CA ASN A 203 5.50 6.08 -20.90
C ASN A 203 6.63 6.93 -20.30
N ALA A 204 6.33 7.78 -19.31
CA ALA A 204 7.35 8.59 -18.65
C ALA A 204 8.39 7.73 -17.91
N ALA A 205 7.96 6.60 -17.31
CA ALA A 205 8.87 5.65 -16.69
C ALA A 205 9.79 4.96 -17.71
N GLU A 206 9.27 4.61 -18.89
CA GLU A 206 10.04 4.01 -19.99
C GLU A 206 11.07 4.99 -20.56
N GLU A 207 10.65 6.22 -20.89
CA GLU A 207 11.53 7.25 -21.44
C GLU A 207 12.66 7.66 -20.49
N ASN A 208 12.45 7.51 -19.17
CA ASN A 208 13.46 7.78 -18.14
C ASN A 208 14.22 6.52 -17.67
N LEU A 209 13.97 5.35 -18.27
CA LEU A 209 14.53 4.07 -17.83
C LEU A 209 16.06 4.07 -17.79
N ASP A 210 16.72 4.63 -18.80
CA ASP A 210 18.19 4.71 -18.86
C ASP A 210 18.77 5.43 -17.63
N LYS A 211 18.10 6.49 -17.16
CA LYS A 211 18.55 7.24 -15.99
C LYS A 211 18.32 6.45 -14.71
N LEU A 212 17.17 5.78 -14.57
CA LEU A 212 16.89 4.89 -13.44
C LEU A 212 17.91 3.74 -13.36
N VAL A 213 18.19 3.11 -14.50
CA VAL A 213 19.19 2.05 -14.66
C VAL A 213 20.60 2.57 -14.34
N SER A 214 20.92 3.82 -14.69
CA SER A 214 22.23 4.41 -14.36
C SER A 214 22.52 4.43 -12.86
N ALA A 215 21.49 4.58 -12.02
CA ALA A 215 21.63 4.54 -10.57
C ALA A 215 22.05 3.15 -10.05
N LEU A 216 21.73 2.07 -10.78
CA LEU A 216 22.18 0.71 -10.46
C LEU A 216 23.70 0.58 -10.50
N ASN A 217 24.39 1.37 -11.32
CA ASN A 217 25.85 1.28 -11.48
C ASN A 217 26.60 1.59 -10.18
N VAL A 218 26.05 2.43 -9.31
CA VAL A 218 26.67 2.73 -8.00
C VAL A 218 26.78 1.45 -7.16
N TYR A 219 25.75 0.62 -7.20
CA TYR A 219 25.67 -0.59 -6.39
C TYR A 219 26.53 -1.74 -6.94
N LYS A 220 27.02 -1.65 -8.19
CA LYS A 220 27.90 -2.67 -8.78
C LYS A 220 29.28 -2.73 -8.10
N LYS A 221 29.72 -1.66 -7.43
CA LYS A 221 31.03 -1.57 -6.72
C LYS A 221 32.23 -2.05 -7.57
N GLY A 222 32.26 -1.67 -8.85
CA GLY A 222 33.33 -2.03 -9.79
C GLY A 222 33.18 -3.38 -10.50
N ARG A 223 32.09 -4.12 -10.27
CA ARG A 223 31.75 -5.36 -10.98
C ARG A 223 31.03 -5.07 -12.30
N ALA A 224 31.11 -6.01 -13.24
CA ALA A 224 30.44 -5.89 -14.54
C ALA A 224 28.91 -5.97 -14.44
N SER A 225 28.40 -6.78 -13.52
CA SER A 225 26.97 -6.98 -13.27
C SER A 225 26.65 -7.02 -11.76
N ILE A 226 25.36 -6.96 -11.44
CA ILE A 226 24.80 -7.10 -10.09
C ILE A 226 23.52 -7.94 -10.21
N THR A 227 23.26 -8.82 -9.24
CA THR A 227 21.98 -9.54 -9.19
C THR A 227 20.89 -8.71 -8.53
N TRP A 228 19.63 -9.04 -8.75
CA TRP A 228 18.51 -8.45 -8.01
C TRP A 228 18.70 -8.60 -6.49
N HIS A 229 19.11 -9.78 -6.02
CA HIS A 229 19.28 -10.04 -4.60
C HIS A 229 20.37 -9.16 -3.99
N GLU A 230 21.51 -9.01 -4.65
CA GLU A 230 22.57 -8.10 -4.21
C GLU A 230 22.09 -6.66 -4.16
N LEU A 231 21.41 -6.18 -5.22
CA LEU A 231 20.88 -4.82 -5.29
C LEU A 231 19.92 -4.53 -4.13
N MET A 232 19.00 -5.45 -3.86
CA MET A 232 17.95 -5.22 -2.86
C MET A 232 18.45 -5.40 -1.42
N THR A 233 19.58 -6.09 -1.23
CA THR A 233 20.16 -6.37 0.09
C THR A 233 21.39 -5.52 0.44
N VAL A 234 21.75 -4.53 -0.41
CA VAL A 234 22.78 -3.55 -0.07
C VAL A 234 22.38 -2.78 1.20
N LYS A 235 23.24 -2.86 2.22
CA LYS A 235 23.20 -2.00 3.41
C LYS A 235 24.28 -0.91 3.29
N GLU A 236 23.91 0.32 3.63
CA GLU A 236 24.87 1.40 3.80
C GLU A 236 25.42 1.33 5.23
N ASN A 237 26.71 1.60 5.44
CA ASN A 237 27.37 1.45 6.75
C ASN A 237 26.86 2.43 7.85
N ASN A 238 25.95 3.34 7.51
CA ASN A 238 25.55 4.48 8.33
C ASN A 238 24.03 4.55 8.56
N GLU A 239 23.35 3.40 8.72
CA GLU A 239 21.95 3.37 9.12
C GLU A 239 21.78 4.05 10.49
N ALA A 240 21.33 5.31 10.46
CA ALA A 240 21.11 6.09 11.66
C ALA A 240 19.86 5.57 12.39
N ILE A 241 20.01 5.23 13.67
CA ILE A 241 18.89 4.95 14.55
C ILE A 241 18.28 6.30 14.95
N ILE A 242 17.03 6.52 14.56
CA ILE A 242 16.25 7.70 14.91
C ILE A 242 15.34 7.33 16.09
N PRO A 243 15.54 7.88 17.30
CA PRO A 243 14.61 7.64 18.41
C PRO A 243 13.19 8.13 18.09
N PHE A 244 12.17 7.46 18.61
CA PHE A 244 10.76 7.77 18.31
C PHE A 244 10.41 9.25 18.55
N SER A 245 10.84 9.82 19.67
CA SER A 245 10.63 11.24 19.99
C SER A 245 11.28 12.20 18.97
N VAL A 246 12.44 11.83 18.43
CA VAL A 246 13.14 12.59 17.37
C VAL A 246 12.39 12.47 16.04
N ALA A 247 11.90 11.28 15.70
CA ALA A 247 11.06 11.07 14.54
C ALA A 247 9.79 11.92 14.59
N VAL A 248 9.09 11.94 15.73
CA VAL A 248 7.90 12.79 15.94
C VAL A 248 8.21 14.26 15.72
N GLN A 249 9.33 14.75 16.27
CA GLN A 249 9.74 16.15 16.07
C GLN A 249 10.10 16.44 14.61
N ASN A 250 10.81 15.53 13.93
CA ASN A 250 11.15 15.67 12.52
C ASN A 250 9.89 15.71 11.63
N ILE A 251 8.90 14.85 11.90
CA ILE A 251 7.62 14.84 11.18
C ILE A 251 6.89 16.17 11.40
N TYR A 252 6.83 16.64 12.66
CA TYR A 252 6.22 17.94 12.98
C TYR A 252 6.89 19.08 12.21
N ASP A 253 8.22 19.18 12.23
CA ASP A 253 8.96 20.26 11.57
C ASP A 253 8.87 20.17 10.04
N ALA A 254 8.89 18.97 9.48
CA ALA A 254 8.70 18.74 8.05
C ALA A 254 7.32 19.22 7.58
N LEU A 255 6.25 18.84 8.30
CA LEU A 255 4.88 19.24 7.97
C LEU A 255 4.64 20.72 8.21
N LYS A 256 5.24 21.30 9.25
CA LYS A 256 5.12 22.73 9.58
C LYS A 256 5.65 23.63 8.46
N ASN A 257 6.64 23.15 7.70
CA ASN A 257 7.15 23.86 6.52
C ASN A 257 6.13 23.92 5.36
N ILE A 258 5.15 23.02 5.36
CA ILE A 258 4.00 23.02 4.45
C ILE A 258 2.88 23.88 5.03
N ASP A 259 2.32 23.47 6.17
CA ASP A 259 1.29 24.21 6.90
C ASP A 259 1.30 23.81 8.38
N LYS A 260 0.97 24.77 9.25
CA LYS A 260 0.95 24.56 10.71
C LYS A 260 -0.15 23.60 11.16
N GLU A 261 -1.32 23.60 10.50
CA GLU A 261 -2.45 22.72 10.84
C GLU A 261 -2.08 21.25 10.63
N LEU A 262 -1.35 20.92 9.55
CA LEU A 262 -0.85 19.57 9.29
C LEU A 262 0.06 19.07 10.41
N ALA A 263 0.99 19.91 10.85
CA ALA A 263 1.93 19.59 11.89
C ALA A 263 1.23 19.39 13.24
N GLU A 264 0.28 20.26 13.58
CA GLU A 264 -0.52 20.15 14.79
C GLU A 264 -1.41 18.90 14.77
N PHE A 265 -2.01 18.56 13.63
CA PHE A 265 -2.76 17.33 13.47
C PHE A 265 -1.90 16.09 13.76
N ALA A 266 -0.72 15.99 13.12
CA ALA A 266 0.18 14.85 13.31
C ALA A 266 0.63 14.72 14.77
N ARG A 267 0.94 15.84 15.43
CA ARG A 267 1.28 15.85 16.86
C ARG A 267 0.10 15.39 17.72
N ASN A 268 -1.10 15.93 17.48
CA ASN A 268 -2.29 15.58 18.25
C ASN A 268 -2.64 14.10 18.11
N ALA A 269 -2.49 13.51 16.93
CA ALA A 269 -2.68 12.07 16.73
C ALA A 269 -1.75 11.24 17.65
N ILE A 270 -0.48 11.64 17.75
CA ILE A 270 0.50 10.97 18.62
C ILE A 270 0.16 11.18 20.10
N GLU A 271 -0.12 12.42 20.51
CA GLU A 271 -0.37 12.79 21.91
C GLU A 271 -1.70 12.26 22.44
N SER A 272 -2.67 12.00 21.56
CA SER A 272 -4.01 11.50 21.91
C SER A 272 -4.13 9.98 21.82
N GLY A 273 -3.00 9.26 21.81
CA GLY A 273 -2.99 7.79 21.86
C GLY A 273 -3.50 7.11 20.59
N TRP A 274 -3.39 7.74 19.41
CA TRP A 274 -3.81 7.11 18.15
C TRP A 274 -2.81 6.09 17.62
N ILE A 275 -1.58 6.08 18.15
CA ILE A 275 -0.47 5.30 17.58
C ILE A 275 -0.02 4.23 18.57
N ASP A 276 0.03 2.99 18.09
CA ASP A 276 0.73 1.89 18.73
C ASP A 276 1.98 1.55 17.91
N ALA A 277 3.13 2.00 18.39
CA ALA A 277 4.43 1.91 17.71
C ALA A 277 5.35 0.83 18.30
N GLU A 278 4.99 0.27 19.46
CA GLU A 278 5.87 -0.62 20.21
C GLU A 278 6.18 -1.93 19.46
N PRO A 279 7.47 -2.29 19.32
CA PRO A 279 7.87 -3.59 18.79
C PRO A 279 7.43 -4.73 19.70
N ARG A 280 6.71 -5.70 19.14
CA ARG A 280 6.33 -6.96 19.81
C ARG A 280 6.58 -8.13 18.85
N GLU A 281 6.92 -9.31 19.37
CA GLU A 281 7.31 -10.48 18.54
C GLU A 281 6.24 -10.86 17.50
N ASN A 282 4.96 -10.76 17.86
CA ASN A 282 3.84 -11.11 16.99
C ASN A 282 3.35 -9.95 16.12
N LYS A 283 3.98 -8.77 16.20
CA LYS A 283 3.58 -7.60 15.42
C LYS A 283 4.30 -7.62 14.08
N PRO A 284 3.59 -7.75 12.94
CA PRO A 284 4.22 -7.87 11.64
C PRO A 284 5.00 -6.59 11.29
N PRO A 285 6.05 -6.70 10.45
CA PRO A 285 6.68 -5.52 9.87
C PRO A 285 5.67 -4.79 8.96
N GLY A 286 5.73 -3.45 8.96
CA GLY A 286 4.80 -2.58 8.23
C GLY A 286 3.93 -1.75 9.17
N GLY A 287 2.86 -1.19 8.61
CA GLY A 287 1.87 -0.41 9.33
C GLY A 287 0.49 -0.50 8.71
N PHE A 288 -0.51 -0.07 9.47
CA PHE A 288 -1.84 0.24 8.93
C PHE A 288 -2.45 1.41 9.70
N CYS A 289 -3.42 2.07 9.06
CA CYS A 289 -4.22 3.14 9.64
C CYS A 289 -5.70 2.81 9.51
N ALA A 290 -6.39 2.71 10.65
CA ALA A 290 -7.83 2.42 10.72
C ALA A 290 -8.62 3.72 11.00
N PRO A 291 -9.61 4.08 10.16
CA PRO A 291 -10.39 5.30 10.33
C PRO A 291 -11.53 5.17 11.35
N PHE A 292 -11.78 6.25 12.10
CA PHE A 292 -12.91 6.43 13.01
C PHE A 292 -13.61 7.75 12.69
N PHE A 293 -14.40 7.76 11.61
CA PHE A 293 -14.95 8.99 11.02
C PHE A 293 -15.87 9.77 11.96
N SER A 294 -16.68 9.11 12.79
CA SER A 294 -17.58 9.79 13.73
C SER A 294 -16.81 10.59 14.79
N GLU A 295 -15.66 10.05 15.23
CA GLU A 295 -14.76 10.70 16.18
C GLU A 295 -13.78 11.67 15.50
N LYS A 296 -13.66 11.58 14.17
CA LYS A 296 -12.63 12.27 13.36
C LYS A 296 -11.22 11.88 13.78
N GLU A 297 -11.06 10.61 14.13
CA GLU A 297 -9.81 10.03 14.59
C GLU A 297 -9.33 8.91 13.68
N SER A 298 -8.15 8.38 13.98
CA SER A 298 -7.66 7.13 13.40
C SER A 298 -6.92 6.31 14.45
N ARG A 299 -6.63 5.04 14.16
CA ARG A 299 -5.72 4.19 14.95
C ARG A 299 -4.65 3.61 14.04
N ILE A 300 -3.40 3.94 14.34
CA ILE A 300 -2.23 3.54 13.58
C ILE A 300 -1.50 2.42 14.33
N SER A 301 -1.31 1.28 13.69
CA SER A 301 -0.45 0.22 14.23
C SER A 301 0.80 0.12 13.40
N MET A 302 1.97 0.13 14.02
CA MET A 302 3.24 -0.15 13.34
C MET A 302 4.30 -0.70 14.29
N ARG A 303 5.37 -1.29 13.76
CA ARG A 303 6.56 -1.66 14.53
C ARG A 303 7.65 -0.61 14.32
N TYR A 304 8.00 0.11 15.38
CA TYR A 304 9.04 1.14 15.33
C TYR A 304 10.38 0.65 15.88
N ASP A 305 11.36 0.46 15.00
CA ASP A 305 12.72 -0.01 15.38
C ASP A 305 13.79 1.10 15.26
N GLY A 306 13.40 2.31 14.87
CA GLY A 306 14.30 3.45 14.70
C GLY A 306 15.01 3.51 13.36
N SER A 307 14.83 2.52 12.47
CA SER A 307 15.28 2.59 11.09
C SER A 307 14.57 3.70 10.32
N ILE A 308 15.19 4.21 9.25
CA ILE A 308 14.56 5.17 8.32
C ILE A 308 13.23 4.62 7.80
N ASP A 309 13.13 3.32 7.53
CA ASP A 309 11.89 2.67 7.11
C ASP A 309 10.78 2.79 8.16
N SER A 310 11.08 2.58 9.44
CA SER A 310 10.07 2.75 10.49
C SER A 310 9.63 4.21 10.65
N VAL A 311 10.53 5.18 10.53
CA VAL A 311 10.18 6.62 10.55
C VAL A 311 9.30 6.98 9.36
N ARG A 312 9.62 6.46 8.17
CA ARG A 312 8.81 6.61 6.96
C ARG A 312 7.41 6.03 7.17
N VAL A 313 7.29 4.79 7.66
CA VAL A 313 5.99 4.16 7.93
C VAL A 313 5.15 5.01 8.88
N LEU A 314 5.75 5.57 9.94
CA LEU A 314 5.02 6.50 10.82
C LEU A 314 4.45 7.70 10.06
N ALA A 315 5.25 8.32 9.18
CA ALA A 315 4.78 9.42 8.34
C ALA A 315 3.70 8.98 7.33
N HIS A 316 3.85 7.81 6.73
CA HIS A 316 2.88 7.21 5.80
C HIS A 316 1.50 7.07 6.44
N GLU A 317 1.43 6.41 7.59
CA GLU A 317 0.18 6.16 8.29
C GLU A 317 -0.47 7.45 8.82
N LEU A 318 0.35 8.44 9.20
CA LEU A 318 -0.15 9.79 9.54
C LEU A 318 -0.76 10.51 8.33
N GLY A 319 -0.24 10.27 7.11
CA GLY A 319 -0.84 10.78 5.89
C GLY A 319 -2.20 10.14 5.58
N HIS A 320 -2.36 8.84 5.83
CA HIS A 320 -3.68 8.19 5.80
C HIS A 320 -4.63 8.78 6.84
N ALA A 321 -4.16 8.95 8.09
CA ALA A 321 -4.97 9.56 9.15
C ALA A 321 -5.44 10.97 8.77
N TRP A 322 -4.57 11.77 8.14
CA TRP A 322 -4.93 13.09 7.64
C TRP A 322 -5.97 13.03 6.52
N HIS A 323 -5.85 12.08 5.60
CA HIS A 323 -6.84 11.87 4.54
C HIS A 323 -8.20 11.52 5.14
N PHE A 324 -8.25 10.54 6.05
CA PHE A 324 -9.48 10.15 6.75
C PHE A 324 -10.08 11.30 7.56
N TYR A 325 -9.26 12.09 8.25
CA TYR A 325 -9.71 13.27 8.96
C TYR A 325 -10.42 14.25 8.02
N ASN A 326 -9.87 14.51 6.83
CA ASN A 326 -10.51 15.40 5.86
C ASN A 326 -11.82 14.81 5.32
N MET A 327 -11.85 13.52 4.99
CA MET A 327 -13.06 12.84 4.54
C MET A 327 -14.16 12.80 5.61
N SER A 328 -13.81 12.81 6.91
CA SER A 328 -14.79 12.80 8.02
C SER A 328 -15.75 13.99 8.05
N PHE A 329 -15.45 15.06 7.31
CA PHE A 329 -16.30 16.25 7.21
C PHE A 329 -17.40 16.10 6.15
N GLU A 330 -17.38 15.03 5.36
CA GLU A 330 -18.37 14.71 4.34
C GLU A 330 -19.27 13.56 4.80
N GLN A 331 -20.57 13.66 4.50
CA GLN A 331 -21.48 12.54 4.70
C GLN A 331 -21.35 11.58 3.51
N SER A 332 -21.24 10.28 3.80
CA SER A 332 -21.27 9.22 2.80
C SER A 332 -22.43 8.27 3.07
N SER A 333 -23.06 7.82 1.99
CA SER A 333 -24.02 6.70 1.98
C SER A 333 -23.40 5.41 1.42
N SER A 334 -22.08 5.38 1.26
CA SER A 334 -21.30 4.23 0.79
C SER A 334 -20.26 3.84 1.84
N PHE A 335 -19.88 2.56 1.90
CA PHE A 335 -18.79 2.10 2.77
C PHE A 335 -17.44 2.49 2.17
N LEU A 336 -16.45 2.77 3.02
CA LEU A 336 -15.13 3.27 2.64
C LEU A 336 -14.44 2.39 1.59
N ASP A 337 -14.51 1.08 1.76
CA ASP A 337 -13.92 0.10 0.83
C ASP A 337 -14.52 0.20 -0.58
N ASP A 338 -15.72 0.75 -0.71
CA ASP A 338 -16.44 0.89 -1.97
C ASP A 338 -16.10 2.20 -2.70
N TYR A 339 -15.58 3.23 -2.01
CA TYR A 339 -15.37 4.55 -2.62
C TYR A 339 -14.02 5.22 -2.38
N LEU A 340 -13.13 4.73 -1.50
CA LEU A 340 -11.78 5.30 -1.36
C LEU A 340 -10.81 4.71 -2.38
N PRO A 341 -10.41 5.46 -3.43
CA PRO A 341 -9.51 4.93 -4.44
C PRO A 341 -8.09 4.85 -3.87
N MET A 342 -7.45 3.67 -3.94
CA MET A 342 -6.07 3.48 -3.45
C MET A 342 -5.11 4.51 -4.05
N SER A 343 -5.29 4.89 -5.31
CA SER A 343 -4.43 5.88 -5.99
C SER A 343 -4.39 7.23 -5.25
N THR A 344 -5.51 7.67 -4.68
CA THR A 344 -5.56 8.91 -3.89
C THR A 344 -5.15 8.70 -2.43
N ALA A 345 -5.51 7.56 -1.83
CA ALA A 345 -5.07 7.19 -0.48
C ALA A 345 -3.53 7.14 -0.39
N GLU A 346 -2.89 6.47 -1.35
CA GLU A 346 -1.43 6.35 -1.43
C GLU A 346 -0.76 7.66 -1.82
N SER A 347 -1.43 8.52 -2.59
CA SER A 347 -0.92 9.87 -2.86
C SER A 347 -0.81 10.69 -1.56
N ALA A 348 -1.76 10.54 -0.64
CA ALA A 348 -1.76 11.26 0.63
C ALA A 348 -0.71 10.73 1.62
N SER A 349 -0.63 9.41 1.78
CA SER A 349 0.36 8.77 2.66
C SER A 349 1.79 8.99 2.18
N ILE A 350 2.07 8.79 0.89
CA ILE A 350 3.41 8.99 0.31
C ILE A 350 3.79 10.48 0.26
N PHE A 351 2.83 11.41 0.19
CA PHE A 351 3.11 12.84 0.34
C PHE A 351 3.75 13.17 1.71
N PHE A 352 3.25 12.57 2.79
CA PHE A 352 3.85 12.74 4.13
C PHE A 352 5.26 12.15 4.19
N GLU A 353 5.47 10.96 3.62
CA GLU A 353 6.80 10.35 3.53
C GLU A 353 7.80 11.24 2.79
N THR A 354 7.44 11.67 1.57
CA THR A 354 8.32 12.46 0.70
C THR A 354 8.63 13.81 1.34
N THR A 355 7.67 14.40 2.06
CA THR A 355 7.87 15.63 2.84
C THR A 355 8.90 15.42 3.95
N LEU A 356 8.75 14.37 4.75
CA LEU A 356 9.69 14.01 5.82
C LEU A 356 11.09 13.75 5.28
N ILE A 357 11.23 12.90 4.27
CA ILE A 357 12.55 12.48 3.75
C ILE A 357 13.28 13.66 3.13
N ASN A 358 12.58 14.52 2.38
CA ASN A 358 13.18 15.74 1.84
C ASN A 358 13.61 16.71 2.95
N TYR A 359 12.81 16.85 4.01
CA TYR A 359 13.20 17.63 5.18
C TYR A 359 14.50 17.09 5.80
N LEU A 360 14.58 15.78 6.08
CA LEU A 360 15.78 15.16 6.68
C LEU A 360 17.04 15.35 5.81
N ILE A 361 16.92 15.20 4.49
CA ILE A 361 18.04 15.41 3.55
C ILE A 361 18.50 16.88 3.54
N GLN A 362 17.58 17.82 3.71
CA GLN A 362 17.85 19.25 3.68
C GLN A 362 18.42 19.79 5.00
N THR A 363 18.04 19.20 6.14
CA THR A 363 18.40 19.70 7.47
C THR A 363 19.55 18.95 8.13
N THR A 364 19.92 17.77 7.63
CA THR A 364 21.05 17.04 8.19
C THR A 364 22.39 17.69 7.83
N ASP A 365 23.22 17.94 8.85
CA ASP A 365 24.60 18.41 8.69
C ASP A 365 25.59 17.26 8.41
N SER A 366 25.17 16.01 8.61
CA SER A 366 26.00 14.83 8.40
C SER A 366 25.96 14.39 6.94
N ILE A 367 27.10 14.44 6.26
CA ILE A 367 27.26 13.94 4.89
C ILE A 367 26.88 12.46 4.80
N ASP A 368 27.24 11.68 5.82
CA ASP A 368 26.94 10.25 5.89
C ASP A 368 25.46 9.96 6.04
N MET A 369 24.76 10.74 6.87
CA MET A 369 23.29 10.65 6.99
C MET A 369 22.62 11.08 5.68
N LYS A 370 23.10 12.16 5.06
CA LYS A 370 22.60 12.63 3.77
C LYS A 370 22.76 11.58 2.67
N LYS A 371 23.92 10.93 2.59
CA LYS A 371 24.17 9.80 1.67
C LYS A 371 23.21 8.65 1.93
N SER A 372 23.02 8.27 3.19
CA SER A 372 22.13 7.16 3.57
C SER A 372 20.67 7.45 3.20
N LEU A 373 20.17 8.67 3.46
CA LEU A 373 18.83 9.10 3.07
C LEU A 373 18.64 9.16 1.55
N LEU A 374 19.64 9.65 0.80
CA LEU A 374 19.61 9.67 -0.67
C LEU A 374 19.66 8.26 -1.27
N SER A 375 20.54 7.39 -0.76
CA SER A 375 20.62 5.97 -1.13
C SER A 375 19.27 5.29 -0.90
N TRP A 376 18.67 5.49 0.28
CA TRP A 376 17.34 5.00 0.60
C TRP A 376 16.27 5.51 -0.37
N LYS A 377 16.27 6.81 -0.69
CA LYS A 377 15.32 7.42 -1.64
C LYS A 377 15.44 6.82 -3.04
N ILE A 378 16.67 6.56 -3.49
CA ILE A 378 16.96 5.91 -4.78
C ILE A 378 16.51 4.45 -4.78
N ARG A 379 16.81 3.69 -3.71
CA ARG A 379 16.35 2.30 -3.56
C ARG A 379 14.82 2.22 -3.56
N ASN A 380 14.13 3.19 -2.95
CA ASN A 380 12.68 3.26 -3.01
C ASN A 380 12.14 3.55 -4.41
N CYS A 381 12.89 4.23 -5.28
CA CYS A 381 12.51 4.32 -6.69
C CYS A 381 12.54 2.94 -7.38
N PHE A 382 13.50 2.07 -7.03
CA PHE A 382 13.52 0.70 -7.54
C PHE A 382 12.29 -0.09 -7.09
N ASN A 383 11.81 0.15 -5.86
CA ASN A 383 10.56 -0.45 -5.36
C ASN A 383 9.32 0.16 -6.03
N TYR A 384 9.07 1.45 -5.81
CA TYR A 384 7.85 2.15 -6.23
C TYR A 384 7.69 2.32 -7.73
N VAL A 385 8.77 2.24 -8.51
CA VAL A 385 8.68 2.34 -9.98
C VAL A 385 9.02 1.02 -10.62
N MET A 386 10.24 0.50 -10.45
CA MET A 386 10.73 -0.62 -11.26
C MET A 386 10.06 -1.95 -10.89
N ALA A 387 10.04 -2.32 -9.61
CA ALA A 387 9.44 -3.57 -9.14
C ALA A 387 7.92 -3.58 -9.31
N ILE A 388 7.25 -2.44 -9.08
CA ILE A 388 5.81 -2.31 -9.32
C ILE A 388 5.48 -2.36 -10.80
N ARG A 389 6.28 -1.71 -11.67
CA ARG A 389 6.13 -1.82 -13.12
C ARG A 389 6.29 -3.27 -13.58
N ALA A 390 7.26 -4.00 -13.06
CA ALA A 390 7.41 -5.44 -13.34
C ALA A 390 6.17 -6.23 -12.89
N SER A 391 5.61 -5.93 -11.72
CA SER A 391 4.39 -6.59 -11.21
C SER A 391 3.17 -6.28 -12.07
N PHE A 392 3.01 -5.03 -12.50
CA PHE A 392 1.94 -4.58 -13.39
C PHE A 392 2.03 -5.25 -14.77
N GLU A 393 3.22 -5.26 -15.37
CA GLU A 393 3.47 -5.90 -16.67
C GLU A 393 3.27 -7.43 -16.59
N PHE A 394 3.73 -8.07 -15.51
CA PHE A 394 3.48 -9.49 -15.28
C PHE A 394 1.98 -9.78 -15.21
N GLU A 395 1.23 -9.07 -14.37
CA GLU A 395 -0.19 -9.30 -14.17
C GLU A 395 -1.00 -9.05 -15.44
N LYS A 396 -0.67 -7.98 -16.19
CA LYS A 396 -1.27 -7.69 -17.50
C LYS A 396 -1.05 -8.83 -18.48
N ASN A 397 0.20 -9.28 -18.63
CA ASN A 397 0.54 -10.35 -19.57
C ASN A 397 -0.03 -11.70 -19.14
N PHE A 398 -0.10 -11.97 -17.83
CA PHE A 398 -0.71 -13.17 -17.27
C PHE A 398 -2.21 -13.22 -17.59
N TYR A 399 -2.97 -12.15 -17.34
CA TYR A 399 -4.40 -12.13 -17.64
C TYR A 399 -4.69 -12.27 -19.13
N GLU A 400 -3.88 -11.63 -19.98
CA GLU A 400 -4.04 -11.76 -21.42
C GLU A 400 -3.79 -13.19 -21.89
N LYS A 401 -2.74 -13.83 -21.39
CA LYS A 401 -2.41 -15.21 -21.76
C LYS A 401 -3.37 -16.25 -21.19
N CYS A 402 -3.88 -16.06 -19.98
CA CYS A 402 -4.78 -17.02 -19.35
C CYS A 402 -6.21 -17.00 -19.92
N LYS A 403 -6.55 -16.02 -20.77
CA LYS A 403 -7.77 -16.05 -21.60
C LYS A 403 -7.76 -17.21 -22.60
N GLU A 404 -6.59 -17.59 -23.12
CA GLU A 404 -6.44 -18.64 -24.13
C GLU A 404 -6.47 -20.04 -23.50
N SER A 405 -5.65 -20.25 -22.45
CA SER A 405 -5.55 -21.52 -21.73
C SER A 405 -4.82 -21.34 -20.39
N PRO A 406 -4.99 -22.27 -19.42
CA PRO A 406 -4.19 -22.27 -18.20
C PRO A 406 -2.69 -22.39 -18.51
N LEU A 407 -1.87 -21.60 -17.82
CA LEU A 407 -0.42 -21.56 -17.99
C LEU A 407 0.27 -22.54 -17.03
N SER A 408 1.33 -23.21 -17.50
CA SER A 408 2.22 -23.99 -16.64
C SER A 408 3.02 -23.08 -15.69
N ALA A 409 3.54 -23.64 -14.60
CA ALA A 409 4.35 -22.88 -13.65
C ALA A 409 5.60 -22.26 -14.30
N ASP A 410 6.21 -22.94 -15.27
CA ASP A 410 7.38 -22.43 -16.00
C ASP A 410 7.03 -21.29 -16.95
N GLU A 411 5.85 -21.30 -17.57
CA GLU A 411 5.37 -20.18 -18.38
C GLU A 411 5.07 -18.95 -17.52
N ILE A 412 4.45 -19.14 -16.35
CA ILE A 412 4.19 -18.05 -15.39
C ILE A 412 5.51 -17.45 -14.89
N GLU A 413 6.48 -18.28 -14.52
CA GLU A 413 7.80 -17.80 -14.10
C GLU A 413 8.50 -17.04 -15.24
N LYS A 414 8.43 -17.55 -16.48
CA LYS A 414 9.00 -16.86 -17.64
C LYS A 414 8.35 -15.48 -17.87
N LEU A 415 7.03 -15.37 -17.74
CA LEU A 415 6.34 -14.08 -17.82
C LEU A 415 6.79 -13.13 -16.70
N SER A 416 6.97 -13.66 -15.49
CA SER A 416 7.41 -12.89 -14.33
C SER A 416 8.84 -12.35 -14.50
N ILE A 417 9.77 -13.17 -14.98
CA ILE A 417 11.15 -12.77 -15.24
C ILE A 417 11.22 -11.77 -16.42
N ALA A 418 10.49 -12.02 -17.51
CA ALA A 418 10.46 -11.10 -18.66
C ALA A 418 9.92 -9.70 -18.28
N ALA A 419 8.95 -9.64 -17.38
CA ALA A 419 8.43 -8.36 -16.87
C ALA A 419 9.48 -7.61 -16.04
N GLN A 420 10.28 -8.33 -15.24
CA GLN A 420 11.40 -7.75 -14.50
C GLN A 420 12.53 -7.30 -15.45
N GLU A 421 12.90 -8.10 -16.44
CA GLU A 421 13.89 -7.76 -17.46
C GLU A 421 13.56 -6.43 -18.14
N LYS A 422 12.30 -6.28 -18.58
CA LYS A 422 11.78 -5.04 -19.16
C LYS A 422 11.85 -3.87 -18.18
N ALA A 423 11.32 -4.03 -16.97
CA ALA A 423 11.26 -2.95 -15.99
C ALA A 423 12.64 -2.48 -15.50
N TYR A 424 13.65 -3.35 -15.56
CA TYR A 424 15.03 -3.06 -15.19
C TYR A 424 15.96 -2.84 -16.39
N GLY A 425 15.43 -2.74 -17.61
CA GLY A 425 16.23 -2.48 -18.80
C GLY A 425 17.36 -3.49 -19.04
N ASN A 426 17.14 -4.77 -18.70
CA ASN A 426 18.14 -5.84 -18.79
C ASN A 426 19.44 -5.57 -18.02
N ALA A 427 19.41 -4.72 -16.98
CA ALA A 427 20.61 -4.24 -16.29
C ALA A 427 21.14 -5.18 -15.19
N LEU A 428 20.40 -6.24 -14.85
CA LEU A 428 20.74 -7.19 -13.80
C LEU A 428 21.18 -8.52 -14.42
N SER A 429 22.12 -9.23 -13.79
CA SER A 429 22.53 -10.57 -14.26
C SER A 429 21.56 -11.67 -13.84
N GLU A 430 20.84 -11.47 -12.74
CA GLU A 430 19.82 -12.39 -12.24
C GLU A 430 18.67 -11.59 -11.65
N TYR A 431 17.46 -12.10 -11.80
CA TYR A 431 16.20 -11.48 -11.38
C TYR A 431 15.57 -12.22 -10.21
N GLN A 432 14.54 -11.63 -9.59
CA GLN A 432 13.88 -12.26 -8.45
C GLN A 432 13.08 -13.49 -8.93
N PRO A 433 13.39 -14.69 -8.42
CA PRO A 433 12.64 -15.89 -8.80
C PRO A 433 11.32 -15.97 -8.03
N PHE A 434 10.29 -16.54 -8.68
CA PHE A 434 8.99 -16.88 -8.08
C PHE A 434 8.27 -15.70 -7.43
N VAL A 435 8.39 -14.48 -7.98
CA VAL A 435 7.68 -13.27 -7.48
C VAL A 435 6.18 -13.53 -7.37
N TRP A 436 5.61 -14.18 -8.38
CA TRP A 436 4.19 -14.55 -8.45
C TRP A 436 3.74 -15.57 -7.39
N MET A 437 4.67 -16.21 -6.65
CA MET A 437 4.34 -17.03 -5.48
C MET A 437 4.53 -16.25 -4.18
N LYS A 438 5.52 -15.35 -4.13
CA LYS A 438 5.89 -14.58 -2.94
C LYS A 438 4.88 -13.46 -2.63
N TYR A 439 4.34 -12.82 -3.66
CA TYR A 439 3.52 -11.62 -3.54
C TYR A 439 2.04 -12.01 -3.42
N VAL A 440 1.47 -11.75 -2.24
CA VAL A 440 0.05 -12.01 -1.94
C VAL A 440 -0.88 -11.18 -2.83
N GLN A 441 -0.41 -10.03 -3.30
CA GLN A 441 -1.16 -9.06 -4.09
C GLN A 441 -1.78 -9.67 -5.35
N PHE A 442 -1.13 -10.65 -5.99
CA PHE A 442 -1.69 -11.31 -7.17
C PHE A 442 -2.90 -12.21 -6.86
N TYR A 443 -3.08 -12.60 -5.58
CA TYR A 443 -4.11 -13.53 -5.12
C TYR A 443 -5.27 -12.84 -4.38
N ILE A 444 -5.18 -11.54 -4.05
CA ILE A 444 -6.23 -10.81 -3.33
C ILE A 444 -7.53 -10.80 -4.14
N ALA A 445 -8.58 -11.49 -3.68
CA ALA A 445 -9.78 -11.78 -4.47
C ALA A 445 -10.35 -10.55 -5.19
N ASP A 446 -10.48 -9.44 -4.47
CA ASP A 446 -11.24 -8.26 -4.89
C ASP A 446 -10.38 -7.15 -5.53
N VAL A 447 -9.04 -7.22 -5.49
CA VAL A 447 -8.17 -6.09 -5.87
C VAL A 447 -7.10 -6.51 -6.90
N PRO A 448 -7.47 -6.77 -8.17
CA PRO A 448 -6.49 -6.97 -9.23
C PRO A 448 -5.70 -5.68 -9.49
N PHE A 449 -4.45 -5.82 -9.94
CA PHE A 449 -3.53 -4.71 -10.20
C PHE A 449 -3.25 -3.84 -8.96
N TYR A 450 -3.25 -4.44 -7.77
CA TYR A 450 -3.07 -3.79 -6.46
C TYR A 450 -1.87 -2.82 -6.38
N ASN A 451 -0.79 -3.07 -7.13
CA ASN A 451 0.50 -2.40 -6.90
C ASN A 451 0.64 -1.02 -7.58
N TYR A 452 0.09 -0.80 -8.78
CA TYR A 452 0.32 0.47 -9.50
C TYR A 452 -0.15 1.74 -8.77
N PRO A 453 -1.19 1.72 -7.90
CA PRO A 453 -1.60 2.88 -7.11
C PRO A 453 -0.46 3.46 -6.26
N TYR A 454 0.49 2.63 -5.82
CA TYR A 454 1.68 3.11 -5.10
C TYR A 454 2.65 3.85 -6.02
N THR A 455 2.86 3.40 -7.27
CA THR A 455 3.65 4.16 -8.25
C THR A 455 2.98 5.49 -8.56
N PHE A 456 1.66 5.46 -8.77
CA PHE A 456 0.86 6.66 -8.98
C PHE A 456 1.03 7.64 -7.82
N GLY A 457 0.79 7.19 -6.58
CA GLY A 457 0.94 8.00 -5.38
C GLY A 457 2.34 8.55 -5.19
N TYR A 458 3.37 7.72 -5.43
CA TYR A 458 4.77 8.14 -5.37
C TYR A 458 5.08 9.27 -6.33
N LEU A 459 4.71 9.14 -7.61
CA LEU A 459 5.00 10.15 -8.63
C LEU A 459 4.15 11.43 -8.44
N VAL A 460 2.87 11.29 -8.06
CA VAL A 460 2.00 12.43 -7.74
C VAL A 460 2.50 13.19 -6.51
N SER A 461 3.06 12.50 -5.51
CA SER A 461 3.58 13.13 -4.29
C SER A 461 4.68 14.17 -4.58
N PHE A 462 5.56 13.92 -5.56
CA PHE A 462 6.58 14.89 -5.98
C PHE A 462 5.96 16.16 -6.53
N SER A 463 4.92 16.02 -7.35
CA SER A 463 4.20 17.14 -7.93
C SER A 463 3.44 17.93 -6.86
N LEU A 464 2.72 17.24 -5.95
CA LEU A 464 2.03 17.88 -4.83
C LEU A 464 3.00 18.66 -3.93
N LEU A 465 4.16 18.08 -3.61
CA LEU A 465 5.18 18.76 -2.82
C LEU A 465 5.76 19.99 -3.54
N LYS A 466 5.95 19.89 -4.86
CA LYS A 466 6.42 21.01 -5.66
C LYS A 466 5.42 22.17 -5.64
N ILE A 467 4.12 21.89 -5.78
CA ILE A 467 3.06 22.89 -5.67
C ILE A 467 3.02 23.49 -4.27
N ALA A 468 3.15 22.66 -3.23
CA ALA A 468 3.17 23.12 -1.84
C ALA A 468 4.30 24.13 -1.59
N GLN A 469 5.46 23.93 -2.22
CA GLN A 469 6.58 24.87 -2.14
C GLN A 469 6.34 26.19 -2.88
N GLU A 470 5.67 26.14 -4.04
CA GLU A 470 5.44 27.31 -4.90
C GLU A 470 4.24 28.14 -4.47
N SER A 471 3.21 27.50 -3.88
CA SER A 471 1.92 28.11 -3.54
C SER A 471 1.57 27.97 -2.06
N LYS A 472 2.54 28.19 -1.17
CA LYS A 472 2.42 27.95 0.29
C LYS A 472 1.12 28.47 0.93
N SER A 473 0.68 29.67 0.57
CA SER A 473 -0.48 30.31 1.21
C SER A 473 -1.84 29.71 0.84
N THR A 474 -1.94 28.97 -0.27
CA THR A 474 -3.23 28.43 -0.77
C THR A 474 -3.23 26.92 -0.94
N PHE A 475 -2.05 26.29 -0.98
CA PHE A 475 -1.93 24.83 -1.19
C PHE A 475 -2.72 24.04 -0.15
N HIS A 476 -2.56 24.35 1.14
CA HIS A 476 -3.18 23.58 2.21
C HIS A 476 -4.70 23.54 2.12
N LEU A 477 -5.35 24.69 1.86
CA LEU A 477 -6.80 24.75 1.69
C LEU A 477 -7.25 23.92 0.48
N LYS A 478 -6.56 24.05 -0.66
CA LYS A 478 -6.85 23.26 -1.87
C LYS A 478 -6.63 21.77 -1.65
N TYR A 479 -5.61 21.40 -0.87
CA TYR A 479 -5.29 20.01 -0.56
C TYR A 479 -6.35 19.36 0.33
N LYS A 480 -6.88 20.08 1.33
CA LYS A 480 -8.00 19.59 2.14
C LYS A 480 -9.26 19.32 1.31
N GLU A 481 -9.61 20.23 0.42
CA GLU A 481 -10.77 20.05 -0.46
C GLU A 481 -10.54 18.93 -1.50
N PHE A 482 -9.32 18.78 -2.03
CA PHE A 482 -8.94 17.64 -2.85
C PHE A 482 -9.15 16.31 -2.12
N LEU A 483 -8.66 16.19 -0.88
CA LEU A 483 -8.80 14.97 -0.06
C LEU A 483 -10.26 14.68 0.32
N ARG A 484 -11.08 15.70 0.54
CA ARG A 484 -12.53 15.56 0.83
C ARG A 484 -13.33 15.00 -0.33
N GLU A 485 -12.91 15.30 -1.54
CA GLU A 485 -13.63 14.95 -2.76
C GLU A 485 -13.12 13.65 -3.41
N THR A 486 -12.08 13.02 -2.86
CA THR A 486 -11.60 11.71 -3.34
C THR A 486 -12.72 10.68 -3.30
N GLY A 487 -12.81 9.86 -4.35
CA GLY A 487 -13.88 8.86 -4.48
C GLY A 487 -15.19 9.39 -5.05
N LYS A 488 -15.39 10.71 -5.12
CA LYS A 488 -16.59 11.34 -5.72
C LYS A 488 -16.40 11.68 -7.19
N PHE A 489 -15.17 11.97 -7.61
CA PHE A 489 -14.82 12.33 -8.98
C PHE A 489 -13.52 11.63 -9.40
N PRO A 490 -13.30 11.43 -10.72
CA PRO A 490 -12.02 10.98 -11.23
C PRO A 490 -10.86 11.86 -10.75
N VAL A 491 -9.71 11.25 -10.48
CA VAL A 491 -8.54 11.94 -9.92
C VAL A 491 -8.03 13.01 -10.87
N GLU A 492 -8.09 12.79 -12.18
CA GLU A 492 -7.74 13.80 -13.18
C GLU A 492 -8.61 15.06 -13.10
N GLU A 493 -9.89 14.92 -12.78
CA GLU A 493 -10.80 16.05 -12.59
C GLU A 493 -10.49 16.78 -11.29
N LEU A 494 -10.22 16.05 -10.21
CA LEU A 494 -9.85 16.62 -8.92
C LEU A 494 -8.52 17.40 -9.00
N MET A 495 -7.52 16.83 -9.67
CA MET A 495 -6.21 17.47 -9.88
C MET A 495 -6.35 18.76 -10.71
N LYS A 496 -7.20 18.73 -11.75
CA LYS A 496 -7.49 19.92 -12.56
C LYS A 496 -8.24 20.98 -11.76
N LYS A 497 -9.26 20.58 -10.99
CA LYS A 497 -10.11 21.47 -10.20
C LYS A 497 -9.34 22.20 -9.11
N HIS A 498 -8.54 21.49 -8.32
CA HIS A 498 -7.90 22.05 -7.13
C HIS A 498 -6.51 22.63 -7.42
N PHE A 499 -5.77 22.04 -8.36
CA PHE A 499 -4.37 22.39 -8.62
C PHE A 499 -4.08 22.90 -10.04
N GLU A 500 -5.07 22.95 -10.93
CA GLU A 500 -4.89 23.33 -12.34
C GLU A 500 -3.89 22.43 -13.08
N ILE A 501 -3.84 21.15 -12.69
CA ILE A 501 -2.92 20.16 -13.24
C ILE A 501 -3.64 19.15 -14.11
N ASP A 502 -3.08 18.90 -15.28
CA ASP A 502 -3.49 17.82 -16.17
C ASP A 502 -2.58 16.60 -16.01
N ILE A 503 -3.05 15.60 -15.26
CA ILE A 503 -2.34 14.33 -15.06
C ILE A 503 -2.49 13.36 -16.25
N MET A 504 -3.30 13.70 -17.26
CA MET A 504 -3.33 12.95 -18.52
C MET A 504 -2.18 13.32 -19.46
N SER A 505 -1.39 14.34 -19.10
CA SER A 505 -0.23 14.78 -19.89
C SER A 505 1.03 13.98 -19.55
N TYR A 506 1.83 13.65 -20.56
CA TYR A 506 3.17 13.05 -20.36
C TYR A 506 4.06 13.96 -19.50
N GLU A 507 4.00 15.26 -19.75
CA GLU A 507 4.83 16.28 -19.10
C GLU A 507 4.61 16.35 -17.59
N PHE A 508 3.40 16.01 -17.10
CA PHE A 508 3.15 15.92 -15.67
C PHE A 508 4.01 14.82 -15.03
N TRP A 509 4.01 13.62 -15.61
CA TRP A 509 4.75 12.46 -15.10
C TRP A 509 6.26 12.63 -15.24
N ASP A 510 6.72 13.15 -16.39
CA ASP A 510 8.14 13.40 -16.66
C ASP A 510 8.77 14.36 -15.64
N LYS A 511 8.01 15.33 -15.09
CA LYS A 511 8.50 16.22 -14.03
C LYS A 511 8.92 15.47 -12.76
N ALA A 512 8.18 14.42 -12.37
CA ALA A 512 8.54 13.59 -11.22
C ALA A 512 9.85 12.83 -11.49
N PHE A 513 10.00 12.25 -12.69
CA PHE A 513 11.24 11.57 -13.09
C PHE A 513 12.44 12.51 -13.19
N ARG A 514 12.26 13.76 -13.62
CA ARG A 514 13.32 14.77 -13.55
C ARG A 514 13.76 15.06 -12.11
N GLN A 515 12.84 15.04 -11.14
CA GLN A 515 13.21 15.19 -9.74
C GLN A 515 14.00 13.99 -9.22
N ILE A 516 13.55 12.76 -9.54
CA ILE A 516 14.28 11.52 -9.23
C ILE A 516 15.69 11.56 -9.85
N SER A 517 15.80 12.01 -11.10
CA SER A 517 17.08 12.16 -11.81
C SER A 517 18.04 13.10 -11.10
N LYS A 518 17.55 14.23 -10.58
CA LYS A 518 18.36 15.16 -9.78
C LYS A 518 18.83 14.53 -8.48
N ASP A 519 17.96 13.77 -7.80
CA ASP A 519 18.34 13.09 -6.56
C ASP A 519 19.43 12.03 -6.81
N ILE A 520 19.32 11.30 -7.93
CA ILE A 520 20.36 10.38 -8.42
C ILE A 520 21.68 11.13 -8.67
N ASP A 521 21.64 12.28 -9.37
CA ASP A 521 22.83 13.08 -9.64
C ASP A 521 23.51 13.59 -8.36
N VAL A 522 22.72 14.07 -7.39
CA VAL A 522 23.24 14.52 -6.10
C VAL A 522 23.88 13.36 -5.34
N TYR A 523 23.24 12.17 -5.33
CA TYR A 523 23.82 11.00 -4.70
C TYR A 523 25.15 10.59 -5.35
N LEU A 524 25.18 10.55 -6.69
CA LEU A 524 26.38 10.22 -7.46
C LEU A 524 27.55 11.18 -7.21
N GLN A 525 27.27 12.47 -6.99
CA GLN A 525 28.30 13.46 -6.66
C GLN A 525 28.87 13.31 -5.25
N LEU A 526 28.13 12.66 -4.34
CA LEU A 526 28.57 12.43 -2.97
C LEU A 526 29.40 11.15 -2.85
N MET A 527 29.28 10.20 -3.79
CA MET A 527 30.07 8.96 -3.85
C MET A 527 31.49 9.23 -4.35
#